data_AF-A0A4Y1PYI8-F1
#
_entry.id   AF-A0A4Y1PYI8-F1
#
_cell.length_a   1.000
_cell.length_b   1.000
_cell.length_c   1.000
_cell.angle_alpha   90.00
_cell.angle_beta   90.00
_cell.angle_gamma   90.00
#
_symmetry.space_group_name_H-M   'P 1'
#
loop_
_entity.id
_entity.type
_entity.pdbx_description
1 polymer ?
#
loop_
_entity_poly.entity_id
_entity_poly.type
_entity_poly.pdbx_seq_one_letter_code
_entity_poly.pdbx_strand_id
1 'polypeptide(L)'
;RSKQTGPNSEIVSLTVDLNLEGDFRKTKKKITWLAQATDEHPPADITLLDYDYLITKKKLEEEDDVKDFVTPVSEFREDALADANVKTLKRGDII
;
A
#
# COMPACT_ATOMS: atom_id res chain seq x y z
N ARG A 1 -22.42 11.95 5.89
CA ARG A 1 -21.35 11.51 4.95
C ARG A 1 -21.28 12.38 3.69
N SER A 2 -20.09 12.88 3.32
CA SER A 2 -19.84 13.72 2.12
C SER A 2 -18.43 13.50 1.56
N LYS A 3 -18.16 14.00 0.34
CA LYS A 3 -16.83 13.98 -0.31
C LYS A 3 -16.51 15.35 -0.89
N GLN A 4 -15.23 15.72 -0.93
CA GLN A 4 -14.74 16.91 -1.61
C GLN A 4 -13.91 16.50 -2.83
N THR A 5 -14.10 17.21 -3.94
CA THR A 5 -13.36 17.01 -5.20
C THR A 5 -12.43 18.17 -5.47
N GLY A 6 -11.23 17.87 -5.94
CA GLY A 6 -10.25 18.85 -6.41
C GLY A 6 -10.49 19.31 -7.86
N PRO A 7 -9.59 20.16 -8.40
CA PRO A 7 -9.73 20.77 -9.73
C PRO A 7 -9.76 19.76 -10.88
N ASN A 8 -9.15 18.59 -10.72
CA ASN A 8 -9.07 17.53 -11.74
C ASN A 8 -10.08 16.41 -11.47
N SER A 9 -11.13 16.67 -10.69
CA SER A 9 -12.15 15.70 -10.26
C SER A 9 -11.63 14.56 -9.36
N GLU A 10 -10.43 14.68 -8.81
CA GLU A 10 -9.88 13.78 -7.81
C GLU A 10 -10.58 13.96 -6.46
N ILE A 11 -10.71 12.88 -5.68
CA ILE A 11 -11.24 12.97 -4.32
C ILE A 11 -10.12 13.42 -3.39
N VAL A 12 -10.31 14.57 -2.73
CA VAL A 12 -9.32 15.16 -1.81
C VAL A 12 -9.67 14.96 -0.34
N SER A 13 -10.95 14.76 -0.01
CA SER A 13 -11.37 14.47 1.36
C SER A 13 -12.71 13.72 1.41
N LEU A 14 -12.92 13.00 2.51
CA LEU A 14 -14.14 12.26 2.81
C LEU A 14 -14.57 12.55 4.26
N THR A 15 -15.83 12.91 4.46
CA THR A 15 -16.44 13.00 5.79
C THR A 15 -17.37 11.82 6.00
N VAL A 16 -17.12 11.06 7.06
CA VAL A 16 -17.88 9.87 7.41
C VAL A 16 -18.30 9.91 8.88
N ASP A 17 -19.39 9.22 9.19
CA ASP A 17 -19.98 9.17 10.52
C ASP A 17 -19.61 7.86 11.21
N LEU A 18 -19.11 7.94 12.44
CA LEU A 18 -18.81 6.79 13.29
C LEU A 18 -20.11 6.15 13.79
N ASN A 19 -20.32 4.88 13.48
CA ASN A 19 -21.51 4.14 13.90
C ASN A 19 -21.15 3.03 14.92
N LEU A 20 -21.14 3.37 16.20
CA LEU A 20 -20.78 2.45 17.28
C LEU A 20 -21.86 1.39 17.56
N GLU A 21 -23.12 1.67 17.23
CA GLU A 21 -24.25 0.74 17.42
C GLU A 21 -24.40 -0.27 16.27
N GLY A 22 -23.57 -0.14 15.23
CA GLY A 22 -23.64 -0.99 14.04
C GLY A 22 -23.12 -2.42 14.27
N ASP A 23 -23.74 -3.39 13.58
CA ASP A 23 -23.25 -4.78 13.55
C ASP A 23 -22.08 -4.92 12.57
N PHE A 24 -20.86 -5.03 13.11
CA PHE A 24 -19.63 -5.15 12.32
C PHE A 24 -19.60 -6.37 11.38
N ARG A 25 -20.39 -7.41 11.65
CA ARG A 25 -20.45 -8.61 10.79
C ARG A 25 -21.11 -8.33 9.45
N LYS A 26 -21.97 -7.31 9.39
CA LYS A 26 -22.64 -6.87 8.16
C LYS A 26 -21.79 -5.93 7.32
N THR A 27 -20.65 -5.48 7.84
CA THR A 27 -19.72 -4.59 7.15
C THR A 27 -18.98 -5.33 6.04
N LYS A 28 -19.38 -5.06 4.78
CA LYS A 28 -18.81 -5.72 3.60
C LYS A 28 -17.42 -5.21 3.19
N LYS A 29 -17.14 -3.93 3.45
CA LYS A 29 -15.88 -3.27 3.06
C LYS A 29 -15.10 -2.90 4.32
N LYS A 30 -13.86 -3.38 4.41
CA LYS A 30 -12.91 -3.04 5.46
C LYS A 30 -11.72 -2.35 4.81
N ILE A 31 -11.24 -1.28 5.45
CA ILE A 31 -10.11 -0.49 4.98
C ILE A 31 -9.11 -0.33 6.12
N THR A 32 -7.83 -0.20 5.78
CA THR A 32 -6.80 0.26 6.70
C THR A 32 -6.71 1.79 6.62
N TRP A 33 -6.28 2.43 7.71
CA TRP A 33 -6.10 3.88 7.78
C TRP A 33 -5.03 4.21 8.80
N LEU A 34 -4.41 5.38 8.64
CA LEU A 34 -3.52 5.98 9.63
C LEU A 34 -4.24 7.15 10.31
N ALA A 35 -3.98 7.34 11.59
CA ALA A 35 -4.48 8.52 12.30
C ALA A 35 -3.90 9.81 11.71
N GLN A 36 -4.64 10.90 11.90
CA GLN A 36 -4.16 12.23 11.52
C GLN A 36 -2.83 12.51 12.23
N ALA A 37 -1.82 12.88 11.47
CA ALA A 37 -0.51 13.25 12.00
C ALA A 37 -0.61 14.44 12.97
N THR A 38 0.10 14.37 14.09
CA THR A 38 0.34 15.49 15.01
C THR A 38 1.84 15.67 15.24
N ASP A 39 2.24 16.78 15.85
CA ASP A 39 3.65 17.04 16.17
C ASP A 39 4.21 16.01 17.16
N GLU A 40 3.38 15.52 18.09
CA GLU A 40 3.74 14.47 19.05
C GLU A 40 3.80 13.07 18.40
N HIS A 41 2.99 12.86 17.35
CA HIS A 41 2.84 11.57 16.67
C HIS A 41 2.96 11.73 15.15
N PRO A 42 4.18 12.05 14.64
CA PRO A 42 4.40 12.16 13.21
C PRO A 42 4.47 10.77 12.58
N PRO A 43 3.93 10.59 11.35
CA PRO A 43 4.08 9.36 10.60
C PRO A 43 5.55 9.08 10.25
N ALA A 44 5.80 7.91 9.70
CA ALA A 44 7.08 7.57 9.09
C ALA A 44 6.95 7.68 7.57
N ASP A 45 7.79 8.51 6.95
CA ASP A 45 7.99 8.46 5.50
C ASP A 45 8.75 7.17 5.15
N ILE A 46 8.16 6.37 4.28
CA ILE A 46 8.72 5.10 3.85
C ILE A 46 8.63 4.96 2.33
N THR A 47 9.46 4.09 1.77
CA THR A 47 9.30 3.60 0.40
C THR A 47 8.88 2.14 0.47
N LEU A 48 7.69 1.84 -0.06
CA LEU A 48 7.24 0.48 -0.28
C LEU A 48 7.92 -0.06 -1.53
N LEU A 49 8.47 -1.27 -1.41
CA LEU A 49 9.06 -2.02 -2.51
C LEU A 49 8.18 -3.22 -2.77
N ASP A 50 7.49 -3.22 -3.90
CA ASP A 50 6.74 -4.36 -4.40
C ASP A 50 7.52 -5.02 -5.54
N TYR A 51 7.50 -6.35 -5.58
CA TYR A 51 8.33 -7.14 -6.47
C TYR A 51 7.47 -8.13 -7.26
N ASP A 52 7.56 -8.04 -8.58
CA ASP A 52 6.97 -9.02 -9.50
C ASP A 52 7.94 -10.18 -9.77
N TYR A 53 7.48 -11.20 -10.47
CA TYR A 53 8.31 -12.28 -10.95
C TYR A 53 9.46 -11.75 -11.80
N LEU A 54 10.65 -12.33 -11.62
CA LEU A 54 11.83 -11.97 -12.40
C LEU A 54 11.72 -12.37 -13.88
N ILE A 55 10.93 -13.41 -14.17
CA ILE A 55 10.71 -13.91 -15.53
C ILE A 55 9.22 -14.07 -15.82
N THR A 56 8.88 -13.86 -17.09
CA THR A 56 7.50 -13.94 -17.60
C THR A 56 7.08 -15.38 -17.93
N LYS A 57 8.03 -16.32 -18.02
CA LYS A 57 7.79 -17.73 -18.31
C LYS A 57 8.02 -18.59 -17.06
N LYS A 58 7.01 -19.38 -16.67
CA LYS A 58 7.05 -20.20 -15.44
C LYS A 58 8.21 -21.20 -15.37
N LYS A 59 8.61 -21.74 -16.52
CA LYS A 59 9.74 -22.67 -16.67
C LYS A 59 10.38 -22.41 -18.02
N LEU A 60 11.68 -22.17 -18.02
CA LEU A 60 12.49 -22.10 -19.24
C LEU A 60 12.83 -23.53 -19.69
N GLU A 61 12.81 -23.75 -21.00
CA GLU A 61 13.29 -24.96 -21.64
C GLU A 61 14.75 -24.76 -22.09
N GLU A 62 15.41 -25.83 -22.54
CA GLU A 62 16.85 -25.82 -22.82
C GLU A 62 17.25 -24.85 -23.94
N GLU A 63 16.31 -24.55 -24.84
CA GLU A 63 16.52 -23.70 -26.01
C GLU A 63 16.19 -22.22 -25.76
N ASP A 64 15.65 -21.87 -24.59
CA ASP A 64 15.29 -20.49 -24.25
C ASP A 64 16.51 -19.68 -23.77
N ASP A 65 16.67 -18.43 -24.24
CA ASP A 65 17.56 -17.46 -23.59
C ASP A 65 16.76 -16.69 -22.52
N VAL A 66 17.24 -16.74 -21.27
CA VAL A 66 16.64 -16.04 -20.12
C VAL A 66 16.35 -14.57 -20.43
N LYS A 67 17.23 -13.91 -21.18
CA LYS A 67 17.13 -12.48 -21.50
C LYS A 67 15.84 -12.13 -22.23
N ASP A 68 15.31 -13.06 -23.01
CA ASP A 68 14.07 -12.88 -23.77
C ASP A 68 12.82 -12.95 -22.87
N PHE A 69 12.97 -13.46 -21.65
CA PHE A 69 11.87 -13.67 -20.71
C PHE A 69 11.98 -12.84 -19.44
N VAL A 70 12.99 -11.97 -19.30
CA VAL A 70 13.12 -11.07 -18.14
C VAL A 70 11.92 -10.13 -18.08
N THR A 71 11.30 -10.01 -16.91
CA THR A 71 10.20 -9.06 -16.69
C THR A 71 10.75 -7.63 -16.81
N PRO A 72 10.22 -6.78 -17.71
CA PRO A 72 10.78 -5.46 -17.95
C PRO A 72 10.78 -4.53 -16.73
N VAL A 73 9.78 -4.67 -15.86
CA VAL A 73 9.65 -3.95 -14.61
C VAL A 73 9.25 -4.94 -13.52
N SER A 74 10.21 -5.31 -12.67
CA SER A 74 10.01 -6.26 -11.58
C SER A 74 10.12 -5.64 -10.18
N GLU A 75 10.51 -4.37 -10.07
CA GLU A 75 10.53 -3.62 -8.81
C GLU A 75 9.67 -2.36 -8.99
N PHE A 76 8.72 -2.18 -8.07
CA PHE A 76 7.85 -1.02 -8.00
C PHE A 76 8.14 -0.29 -6.69
N ARG A 77 8.41 1.02 -6.80
CA ARG A 77 8.68 1.88 -5.65
C ARG A 77 7.53 2.85 -5.48
N GLU A 78 6.97 2.87 -4.28
CA GLU A 78 5.91 3.81 -3.93
C GLU A 78 6.27 4.54 -2.63
N ASP A 79 6.28 5.87 -2.70
CA ASP A 79 6.42 6.69 -1.51
C ASP A 79 5.11 6.63 -0.71
N ALA A 80 5.22 6.32 0.58
CA ALA A 80 4.08 6.09 1.45
C ALA A 80 4.33 6.62 2.86
N LEU A 81 3.25 6.70 3.63
CA LEU A 81 3.28 6.96 5.06
C LEU A 81 2.96 5.68 5.82
N ALA A 82 3.69 5.44 6.90
CA ALA A 82 3.44 4.38 7.86
C ALA A 82 3.26 4.93 9.28
N ASP A 83 2.69 4.11 10.16
CA ASP A 83 2.61 4.41 11.59
C ASP A 83 4.02 4.51 12.19
N ALA A 84 4.17 5.28 13.28
CA ALA A 84 5.46 5.48 13.93
C ALA A 84 6.08 4.18 14.48
N ASN A 85 5.28 3.13 14.70
CA ASN A 85 5.76 1.83 15.17
C ASN A 85 6.85 1.21 14.27
N VAL A 86 6.84 1.48 12.97
CA VAL A 86 7.81 0.91 12.01
C VAL A 86 9.23 1.40 12.26
N LYS A 87 9.41 2.53 12.93
CA LYS A 87 10.73 3.10 13.27
C LYS A 87 11.53 2.18 14.21
N THR A 88 10.87 1.24 14.88
CA THR A 88 11.49 0.31 15.83
C THR A 88 11.88 -1.04 15.23
N LEU A 89 11.51 -1.28 13.96
CA LEU A 89 11.78 -2.53 13.27
C LEU A 89 13.27 -2.68 12.97
N LYS A 90 13.73 -3.92 13.04
CA LYS A 90 15.07 -4.34 12.66
C LYS A 90 15.04 -4.98 11.28
N ARG A 91 16.18 -4.96 10.60
CA ARG A 91 16.35 -5.67 9.34
C ARG A 91 16.03 -7.16 9.54
N GLY A 92 15.10 -7.67 8.74
CA GLY A 92 14.65 -9.06 8.79
C GLY A 92 13.38 -9.28 9.61
N ASP A 93 12.83 -8.25 10.26
CA ASP A 93 11.53 -8.35 10.90
C ASP A 93 10.42 -8.53 9.85
N ILE A 94 9.41 -9.35 10.18
CA ILE A 94 8.25 -9.66 9.34
C ILE A 94 7.00 -9.12 10.05
N ILE A 95 6.18 -8.35 9.33
CA ILE A 95 4.99 -7.65 9.82
C ILE A 95 3.73 -8.23 9.19
#